data_AF-A0A2V1GTC5-F1
#
_entry.id   AF-A0A2V1GTC5-F1
#
_cell.length_a   1.000
_cell.length_b   1.000
_cell.length_c   1.000
_cell.angle_alpha   90.00
_cell.angle_beta   90.00
_cell.angle_gamma   90.00
#
_symmetry.space_group_name_H-M   'P 1'
#
loop_
_entity.id
_entity.type
_entity.pdbx_description
1 polymer ?
#
loop_
_entity_poly.entity_id
_entity_poly.type
_entity_poly.pdbx_seq_one_letter_code
_entity_poly.pdbx_strand_id
1 'polypeptide(L)' 'NNQGERDFRMSKVQQKISGCFRSWDGVKAYCRIRSYISTCQKHGVGVGEALSLLFAGKWPDFIQEKLDRLV' A
#
# COMPACT_ATOMS: atom_id res chain seq x y z
N ASN A 1 3.40 14.65 -13.58
CA ASN A 1 2.22 13.75 -13.67
C ASN A 1 2.65 12.29 -13.91
N ASN A 2 3.59 11.78 -13.12
CA ASN A 2 4.00 10.37 -13.16
C ASN A 2 3.39 9.62 -11.95
N GLN A 3 3.54 8.30 -11.92
CA GLN A 3 2.93 7.47 -10.87
C GLN A 3 3.53 7.74 -9.47
N GLY A 4 4.85 7.96 -9.37
CA GLY A 4 5.50 8.24 -8.08
C GLY A 4 5.06 9.58 -7.46
N GLU A 5 4.89 10.61 -8.29
CA GLU A 5 4.37 11.91 -7.90
C GLU A 5 2.92 11.80 -7.38
N ARG A 6 2.10 10.97 -8.02
CA ARG A 6 0.71 10.72 -7.60
C ARG A 6 0.64 10.01 -6.24
N ASP A 7 1.49 9.01 -6.01
CA ASP A 7 1.56 8.30 -4.73
C ASP A 7 2.01 9.24 -3.60
N PHE A 8 3.00 10.10 -3.85
CA PHE A 8 3.50 11.05 -2.86
C PHE A 8 2.53 12.21 -2.56
N ARG A 9 1.73 12.64 -3.54
CA ARG A 9 0.76 13.74 -3.38
C ARG A 9 -0.17 13.52 -2.20
N MET A 10 -0.67 12.30 -2.03
CA MET A 10 -1.59 12.03 -0.94
C MET A 10 -0.93 12.06 0.44
N SER A 11 0.35 11.70 0.53
CA SER A 11 1.14 11.88 1.77
C SER A 11 1.24 13.36 2.13
N LYS A 12 1.39 14.24 1.13
CA LYS A 12 1.44 15.69 1.35
C LYS A 12 0.09 16.26 1.78
N VAL A 13 -1.00 15.78 1.19
CA VAL A 13 -2.37 16.12 1.62
C VAL A 13 -2.60 15.67 3.07
N GLN A 14 -2.15 14.46 3.44
CA GLN A 14 -2.26 13.97 4.81
C GLN A 14 -1.53 14.88 5.80
N GLN A 15 -0.30 15.29 5.45
CA GLN A 15 0.52 16.18 6.28
C GLN A 15 -0.07 17.59 6.43
N LYS A 16 -0.63 18.17 5.36
CA LYS A 16 -1.00 19.59 5.33
C LYS A 16 -2.48 19.86 5.56
N ILE A 17 -3.36 18.93 5.21
CA ILE A 17 -4.82 19.18 5.12
C ILE A 17 -5.61 18.17 5.97
N SER A 18 -5.28 16.87 5.94
CA SER A 18 -6.09 15.82 6.57
C SER A 18 -5.69 15.53 8.03
N GLY A 19 -5.45 16.59 8.83
CA GLY A 19 -5.18 16.49 10.27
C GLY A 19 -3.74 16.17 10.68
N CYS A 20 -2.83 15.94 9.72
CA CYS A 20 -1.42 15.59 9.94
C CYS A 20 -1.19 14.29 10.73
N PHE A 21 0.00 13.71 10.60
CA PHE A 21 0.38 12.54 11.38
C PHE A 21 0.72 12.95 12.80
N ARG A 22 0.10 12.30 13.78
CA ARG A 22 0.33 12.58 15.21
C ARG A 22 1.52 11.84 15.80
N SER A 23 1.94 10.75 15.14
CA SER A 23 3.03 9.88 15.59
C SER A 23 3.73 9.24 14.41
N TRP A 24 5.02 8.92 14.57
CA TRP A 24 5.80 8.16 13.59
C TRP A 24 5.23 6.77 13.30
N ASP A 25 4.62 6.13 14.29
CA ASP A 25 3.93 4.85 14.10
C ASP A 25 2.79 4.97 13.07
N GLY A 26 1.94 6.00 13.21
CA GLY A 26 0.88 6.29 12.24
C GLY A 26 1.42 6.60 10.84
N VAL A 27 2.59 7.24 10.72
CA VAL A 27 3.27 7.43 9.43
C VAL A 27 3.66 6.09 8.81
N LYS A 28 4.28 5.19 9.61
CA LYS A 28 4.70 3.86 9.13
C LYS A 28 3.50 3.03 8.69
N ALA A 29 2.43 3.02 9.47
CA ALA A 29 1.19 2.32 9.13
C ALA A 29 0.59 2.86 7.81
N TYR A 30 0.48 4.17 7.69
CA TYR A 30 0.00 4.83 6.46
C TYR A 30 0.82 4.44 5.24
N CYS A 31 2.15 4.57 5.32
CA CYS A 31 3.05 4.23 4.22
C CYS A 31 2.96 2.75 3.85
N ARG A 32 2.89 1.84 4.84
CA ARG A 32 2.78 0.40 4.61
C ARG A 32 1.52 0.05 3.85
N ILE A 33 0.36 0.54 4.30
CA ILE A 33 -0.94 0.30 3.64
C ILE A 33 -0.93 0.83 2.21
N ARG A 34 -0.51 2.08 2.02
CA ARG A 34 -0.38 2.71 0.69
C ARG A 34 0.51 1.93 -0.25
N SER A 35 1.70 1.57 0.22
CA SER A 35 2.69 0.83 -0.57
C SER A 35 2.16 -0.54 -1.00
N TYR A 36 1.44 -1.24 -0.12
CA TYR A 36 0.82 -2.53 -0.41
C TYR A 36 -0.23 -2.39 -1.52
N ILE A 37 -1.17 -1.45 -1.37
CA ILE A 37 -2.22 -1.20 -2.35
C ILE A 37 -1.63 -0.77 -3.70
N SER A 38 -0.69 0.19 -3.69
CA SER A 38 0.00 0.67 -4.90
C SER A 38 0.74 -0.46 -5.62
N THR A 39 1.33 -1.39 -4.87
CA THR A 39 1.99 -2.59 -5.44
C THR A 39 0.97 -3.54 -6.05
N CYS A 40 -0.09 -3.88 -5.33
CA CYS A 40 -1.16 -4.74 -5.85
C CYS A 40 -1.75 -4.20 -7.16
N GLN A 41 -2.04 -2.90 -7.22
CA GLN A 41 -2.58 -2.26 -8.42
C GLN A 41 -1.61 -2.33 -9.62
N LYS A 42 -0.28 -2.21 -9.39
CA LYS A 42 0.73 -2.36 -10.45
C LYS A 42 0.79 -3.77 -11.03
N HIS A 43 0.37 -4.76 -10.25
CA HIS A 43 0.31 -6.17 -10.65
C HIS A 43 -1.11 -6.60 -11.06
N GLY A 44 -2.01 -5.66 -11.35
CA GLY A 44 -3.36 -5.94 -11.85
C GLY A 44 -4.36 -6.39 -10.78
N VAL A 45 -3.99 -6.34 -9.50
CA VAL A 45 -4.87 -6.72 -8.39
C VAL A 45 -5.66 -5.49 -7.94
N GLY A 46 -6.99 -5.59 -7.99
CA GLY A 46 -7.90 -4.54 -7.54
C GLY A 46 -7.77 -4.26 -6.04
N VAL A 47 -8.09 -3.04 -5.60
CA VAL A 47 -7.95 -2.64 -4.18
C VAL A 47 -8.82 -3.49 -3.27
N GLY A 48 -10.07 -3.77 -3.67
CA GLY A 48 -10.99 -4.60 -2.89
C GLY A 48 -10.49 -6.03 -2.73
N GLU A 49 -9.97 -6.62 -3.82
CA GLU A 49 -9.36 -7.95 -3.80
C GLU A 49 -8.12 -7.98 -2.90
N ALA A 50 -7.22 -7.00 -3.04
CA ALA A 50 -6.03 -6.90 -2.21
C ALA A 50 -6.39 -6.82 -0.72
N LEU A 51 -7.39 -6.01 -0.35
CA LEU A 51 -7.85 -5.91 1.04
C LEU A 51 -8.53 -7.21 1.51
N SER A 52 -9.34 -7.85 0.67
CA SER A 52 -9.98 -9.13 0.98
C SER A 52 -8.93 -10.21 1.31
N LEU A 53 -7.92 -10.35 0.45
CA LEU A 53 -6.80 -11.28 0.67
C LEU A 53 -6.03 -10.95 1.95
N LEU A 54 -5.72 -9.66 2.17
CA LEU A 54 -5.01 -9.20 3.36
C LEU A 54 -5.74 -9.59 4.65
N PHE A 55 -7.06 -9.36 4.71
CA PHE A 55 -7.87 -9.74 5.88
C PHE A 55 -8.11 -11.24 6.00
N ALA A 56 -8.06 -11.99 4.89
CA ALA A 56 -8.07 -13.44 4.88
C ALA A 56 -6.71 -14.08 5.26
N GLY A 57 -5.67 -13.27 5.51
CA GLY A 57 -4.32 -13.76 5.82
C GLY A 57 -3.60 -14.39 4.62
N LYS A 58 -4.03 -14.07 3.39
CA LYS A 58 -3.47 -14.58 2.14
C LYS A 58 -2.76 -13.47 1.37
N TRP A 59 -1.78 -13.86 0.56
CA TRP A 59 -1.12 -12.95 -0.38
C TRP A 59 -1.66 -13.14 -1.80
N PRO A 60 -1.66 -12.09 -2.63
CA PRO A 60 -1.89 -12.24 -4.07
C PRO A 60 -0.83 -13.13 -4.71
N ASP A 61 -1.17 -13.85 -5.79
CA ASP A 61 -0.29 -14.81 -6.47
C ASP A 61 1.11 -14.27 -6.76
N PHE A 62 1.23 -13.04 -7.28
CA PHE A 62 2.54 -12.47 -7.62
C PHE A 62 3.44 -12.25 -6.39
N ILE A 63 2.86 -12.03 -5.21
CA ILE A 63 3.61 -11.92 -3.95
C ILE A 63 3.91 -13.32 -3.43
N GLN A 64 2.93 -14.23 -3.48
CA GLN A 64 3.11 -15.60 -3.01
C GLN A 64 4.20 -16.34 -3.80
N GLU A 65 4.23 -16.20 -5.12
CA GLU A 65 5.27 -16.76 -5.99
C GLU A 65 6.67 -16.22 -5.61
N LYS A 66 6.76 -14.92 -5.28
CA LYS A 66 8.02 -14.32 -4.84
C LYS A 66 8.46 -14.84 -3.47
N LEU A 67 7.52 -15.06 -2.55
CA LEU A 67 7.80 -15.60 -1.22
C LEU A 67 8.25 -17.05 -1.29
N ASP A 68 7.59 -17.86 -2.13
CA ASP A 68 7.92 -19.27 -2.33
C ASP A 68 9.35 -19.46 -2.85
N ARG A 69 9.81 -18.57 -3.76
CA ARG A 69 11.19 -18.56 -4.25
C ARG A 69 12.26 -18.11 -3.24
N LEU A 70 11.87 -17.53 -2.11
CA LEU A 70 12.79 -17.05 -1.09
C LEU A 70 13.03 -18.07 0.04
N VAL A 71 12.25 -19.15 0.07
CA VAL A 71 12.37 -20.27 1.02
C VAL A 71 13.04 -21.44 0.32
#